data_AF-G7QA56-F1
#
_entry.id   AF-G7QA56-F1
#
_cell.length_a   1.000
_cell.length_b   1.000
_cell.length_c   1.000
_cell.angle_alpha   90.00
_cell.angle_beta   90.00
_cell.angle_gamma   90.00
#
_symmetry.space_group_name_H-M   'P 1'
#
loop_
_entity.id
_entity.type
_entity.pdbx_description
1 polymer ?
#
loop_
_entity_poly.entity_id
_entity_poly.type
_entity_poly.pdbx_seq_one_letter_code
_entity_poly.pdbx_strand_id
1 'polypeptide(L)'
;MHLPMPTPDASCRRCGACCRAGGPALHRSDLPLAASGLLGPDTLVTLRRGDHVADNVAGGVGPAPAELVKVRPGPDGRACRFFATPAACSIHDRRPAECRALYCEAPEGLAAMYRQERLTRADLLPPGSGLAALCANHEAATDLVRLDGLCRLALAGDEGARDEAYKMVKLDAAYRQLLPERTGVAPAALAFYLGRPPQEALPACRALLAPGGLYKLWRRA
;
A
#
# COMPACT_ATOMS: atom_id res chain seq x y z
N MET A 1 23.17 21.13 -32.65
CA MET A 1 22.25 20.27 -31.87
C MET A 1 21.49 21.18 -30.94
N HIS A 2 20.22 21.46 -31.25
CA HIS A 2 19.40 22.38 -30.49
C HIS A 2 18.88 21.62 -29.25
N LEU A 3 19.39 21.97 -28.07
CA LEU A 3 18.80 21.52 -26.80
C LEU A 3 17.41 22.14 -26.69
N PRO A 4 16.33 21.38 -26.46
CA PRO A 4 15.03 21.97 -26.26
C PRO A 4 15.05 22.83 -25.00
N MET A 5 14.58 24.07 -25.15
CA MET A 5 14.31 24.98 -24.02
C MET A 5 13.23 24.37 -23.11
N PRO A 6 13.30 24.55 -21.78
CA PRO A 6 12.24 24.11 -20.88
C PRO A 6 10.94 24.79 -21.27
N THR A 7 9.89 23.98 -21.46
CA THR A 7 8.55 24.44 -21.82
C THR A 7 7.91 25.24 -20.67
N PRO A 8 7.00 26.18 -20.97
CA PRO A 8 6.42 27.09 -19.98
C PRO A 8 5.57 26.30 -18.97
N ASP A 9 5.77 26.60 -17.69
CA ASP A 9 5.03 26.12 -16.51
C ASP A 9 4.56 24.65 -16.59
N ALA A 10 5.47 23.73 -16.24
CA ALA A 10 5.16 22.32 -15.96
C ALA A 10 4.15 22.21 -14.80
N SER A 11 2.88 22.42 -15.11
CA SER A 11 1.77 22.50 -14.17
C SER A 11 0.69 21.49 -14.55
N CYS A 12 0.01 20.95 -13.54
CA CYS A 12 -1.02 19.94 -13.75
C CYS A 12 -2.23 20.54 -14.49
N ARG A 13 -2.52 20.05 -15.69
CA ARG A 13 -3.70 20.45 -16.50
C ARG A 13 -5.02 19.84 -16.00
N ARG A 14 -5.01 19.14 -14.85
CA ARG A 14 -6.17 18.46 -14.24
C ARG A 14 -6.90 17.49 -15.20
N CYS A 15 -6.20 16.87 -16.14
CA CYS A 15 -6.80 15.91 -17.08
C CYS A 15 -7.24 14.57 -16.42
N GLY A 16 -6.80 14.31 -15.19
CA GLY A 16 -7.15 13.12 -14.43
C GLY A 16 -6.37 11.85 -14.80
N ALA A 17 -5.50 11.88 -15.82
CA ALA A 17 -4.75 10.70 -16.27
C ALA A 17 -3.95 10.03 -15.14
N CYS A 18 -3.10 10.80 -14.44
CA CYS A 18 -2.33 10.29 -13.30
C CYS A 18 -3.22 9.89 -12.10
N CYS A 19 -4.29 10.65 -11.85
CA CYS A 19 -5.23 10.36 -10.78
C CYS A 19 -5.97 9.03 -11.01
N ARG A 20 -6.25 8.64 -12.26
CA ARG A 20 -6.84 7.33 -12.59
C ARG A 20 -5.84 6.18 -12.46
N ALA A 21 -4.55 6.44 -12.64
CA ALA A 21 -3.49 5.45 -12.46
C ALA A 21 -3.25 5.10 -10.98
N GLY A 22 -3.60 6.01 -10.06
CA GLY A 22 -3.61 5.74 -8.62
C GLY A 22 -3.17 6.94 -7.79
N GLY A 23 -3.15 6.75 -6.47
CA GLY A 23 -2.68 7.76 -5.53
C GLY A 23 -1.14 7.84 -5.43
N PRO A 24 -0.57 9.01 -5.09
CA PRO A 24 0.86 9.19 -4.85
C PRO A 24 1.33 8.48 -3.57
N ALA A 25 2.59 8.04 -3.55
CA ALA A 25 3.31 7.75 -2.31
C ALA A 25 3.60 9.06 -1.55
N LEU A 26 3.73 8.95 -0.22
CA LEU A 26 4.01 10.10 0.63
C LEU A 26 5.51 10.21 0.90
N HIS A 27 5.98 11.44 0.92
CA HIS A 27 7.35 11.80 1.24
C HIS A 27 7.40 12.66 2.50
N ARG A 28 8.58 12.82 3.11
CA ARG A 28 8.77 13.65 4.31
C ARG A 28 8.17 15.05 4.19
N SER A 29 8.23 15.65 3.00
CA SER A 29 7.61 16.95 2.71
C SER A 29 6.07 16.97 2.80
N ASP A 30 5.42 15.81 2.89
CA ASP A 30 3.96 15.68 3.02
C ASP A 30 3.50 15.54 4.48
N LEU A 31 4.42 15.49 5.45
CA LEU A 31 4.08 15.49 6.88
C LEU A 31 3.11 16.61 7.28
N PRO A 32 3.21 17.87 6.77
CA PRO A 32 2.22 18.90 7.07
C PRO A 32 0.80 18.56 6.60
N LEU A 33 0.65 17.82 5.50
CA LEU A 33 -0.66 17.38 5.01
C LEU A 33 -1.28 16.33 5.93
N ALA A 34 -0.47 15.44 6.50
CA ALA A 34 -0.92 14.51 7.54
C ALA A 34 -1.26 15.24 8.86
N ALA A 35 -0.39 16.17 9.29
CA ALA A 35 -0.59 16.92 10.53
C ALA A 35 -1.86 17.80 10.49
N SER A 36 -2.22 18.33 9.32
CA SER A 36 -3.47 19.08 9.11
C SER A 36 -4.73 18.21 9.06
N GLY A 37 -4.59 16.88 9.10
CA GLY A 37 -5.70 15.93 8.95
C GLY A 37 -6.18 15.72 7.52
N LEU A 38 -5.60 16.40 6.52
CA LEU A 38 -5.97 16.22 5.11
C LEU A 38 -5.66 14.80 4.62
N LEU A 39 -4.51 14.25 5.05
CA LEU A 39 -4.08 12.88 4.77
C LEU A 39 -4.18 12.04 6.05
N GLY A 40 -5.41 11.74 6.47
CA GLY A 40 -5.70 10.89 7.61
C GLY A 40 -5.58 9.39 7.30
N PRO A 41 -5.48 8.51 8.32
CA PRO A 41 -5.38 7.06 8.16
C PRO A 41 -6.43 6.41 7.24
N ASP A 42 -7.64 6.93 7.18
CA ASP A 42 -8.74 6.45 6.33
C ASP A 42 -8.52 6.74 4.82
N THR A 43 -7.67 7.71 4.50
CA THR A 43 -7.29 8.11 3.13
C THR A 43 -5.99 7.45 2.65
N LEU A 44 -5.33 6.68 3.52
CA LEU A 44 -4.01 6.11 3.27
C LEU A 44 -4.04 4.58 3.24
N VAL A 45 -3.01 4.00 2.64
CA VAL A 45 -2.71 2.57 2.67
C VAL A 45 -1.21 2.39 2.86
N THR A 46 -0.85 1.40 3.67
CA THR A 46 0.54 0.98 3.85
C THR A 46 0.83 -0.17 2.90
N LEU A 47 1.80 0.02 2.01
CA LEU A 47 2.42 -1.06 1.25
C LEU A 47 3.56 -1.58 2.11
N ARG A 48 3.41 -2.82 2.58
CA ARG A 48 4.35 -3.45 3.50
C ARG A 48 5.57 -3.96 2.75
N ARG A 49 6.70 -4.19 3.43
CA ARG A 49 7.82 -4.92 2.83
C ARG A 49 7.33 -6.30 2.39
N GLY A 50 7.72 -6.73 1.19
CA GLY A 50 7.30 -8.00 0.60
C GLY A 50 5.94 -7.94 -0.11
N ASP A 51 5.22 -6.82 -0.02
CA ASP A 51 3.93 -6.66 -0.70
C ASP A 51 4.13 -6.63 -2.23
N HIS A 52 3.40 -7.45 -3.00
CA HIS A 52 3.56 -7.49 -4.45
C HIS A 52 2.86 -6.30 -5.09
N VAL A 53 3.66 -5.38 -5.63
CA VAL A 53 3.22 -4.09 -6.16
C VAL A 53 3.73 -3.92 -7.59
N ALA A 54 2.97 -3.17 -8.39
CA ALA A 54 3.46 -2.71 -9.67
C ALA A 54 4.47 -1.58 -9.45
N ASP A 55 5.68 -1.71 -9.98
CA ASP A 55 6.65 -0.61 -10.03
C ASP A 55 6.38 0.22 -11.28
N ASN A 56 5.76 1.39 -11.09
CA ASN A 56 5.37 2.26 -12.20
C ASN A 56 6.56 2.98 -12.85
N VAL A 57 7.76 2.94 -12.24
CA VAL A 57 8.97 3.60 -12.75
C VAL A 57 9.90 2.57 -13.40
N ALA A 58 10.16 1.44 -12.72
CA ALA A 58 11.03 0.39 -13.23
C ALA A 58 10.29 -0.61 -14.15
N GLY A 59 8.95 -0.64 -14.10
CA GLY A 59 8.12 -1.63 -14.77
C GLY A 59 8.07 -2.98 -14.03
N GLY A 60 6.97 -3.71 -14.25
CA GLY A 60 6.77 -5.06 -13.68
C GLY A 60 6.07 -5.09 -12.33
N VAL A 61 5.82 -6.31 -11.83
CA VAL A 61 5.22 -6.57 -10.51
C VAL A 61 6.21 -7.37 -9.69
N GLY A 62 6.49 -6.92 -8.48
CA GLY A 62 7.44 -7.58 -7.59
C GLY A 62 7.24 -7.19 -6.12
N PRO A 63 7.97 -7.86 -5.21
CA PRO A 63 7.89 -7.55 -3.79
C PRO A 63 8.45 -6.15 -3.50
N ALA A 64 7.72 -5.36 -2.74
CA ALA A 64 8.19 -4.07 -2.26
C ALA A 64 9.43 -4.27 -1.36
N PRO A 65 10.57 -3.60 -1.64
CA PRO A 65 11.80 -3.80 -0.88
C PRO A 65 11.74 -3.21 0.53
N ALA A 66 10.85 -2.24 0.75
CA ALA A 66 10.64 -1.57 2.03
C ALA A 66 9.17 -1.17 2.16
N GLU A 67 8.77 -0.86 3.40
CA GLU A 67 7.46 -0.27 3.67
C GLU A 67 7.37 1.15 3.07
N LEU A 68 6.20 1.51 2.57
CA LEU A 68 5.84 2.90 2.27
C LEU A 68 4.35 3.14 2.49
N VAL A 69 4.00 4.40 2.74
CA VAL A 69 2.61 4.86 2.82
C VAL A 69 2.25 5.64 1.57
N LYS A 70 1.05 5.39 1.05
CA LYS A 70 0.52 6.12 -0.10
C LYS A 70 -0.96 6.45 0.07
N VAL A 71 -1.44 7.39 -0.75
CA VAL A 71 -2.89 7.63 -0.87
C VAL A 71 -3.55 6.38 -1.42
N ARG A 72 -4.59 5.90 -0.72
CA ARG A 72 -5.32 4.69 -1.11
C ARG A 72 -6.14 4.91 -2.39
N PRO A 73 -6.50 3.83 -3.12
CA PRO A 73 -7.51 3.96 -4.16
C PRO A 73 -8.89 4.31 -3.58
N GLY A 74 -9.72 4.94 -4.41
CA GLY A 74 -11.12 5.17 -4.15
C GLY A 74 -11.95 3.89 -4.18
N PRO A 75 -13.29 4.00 -4.10
CA PRO A 75 -14.19 2.84 -4.08
C PRO A 75 -14.10 1.94 -5.31
N ASP A 76 -13.63 2.46 -6.44
CA ASP A 76 -13.38 1.70 -7.68
C ASP A 76 -12.15 0.78 -7.61
N GLY A 77 -11.37 0.87 -6.52
CA GLY A 77 -10.17 0.09 -6.28
C GLY A 77 -8.99 0.45 -7.17
N ARG A 78 -9.07 1.53 -7.96
CA ARG A 78 -8.03 1.91 -8.94
C ARG A 78 -7.65 3.37 -8.85
N ALA A 79 -8.59 4.28 -9.06
CA ALA A 79 -8.28 5.71 -9.08
C ALA A 79 -7.90 6.21 -7.68
N CYS A 80 -7.10 7.28 -7.61
CA CYS A 80 -6.78 7.99 -6.39
C CYS A 80 -8.07 8.35 -5.61
N ARG A 81 -8.05 8.19 -4.28
CA ARG A 81 -9.19 8.52 -3.39
C ARG A 81 -9.72 9.95 -3.55
N PHE A 82 -8.88 10.88 -4.00
CA PHE A 82 -9.21 12.30 -4.23
C PHE A 82 -9.56 12.63 -5.69
N PHE A 83 -9.69 11.61 -6.55
CA PHE A 83 -10.18 11.77 -7.91
C PHE A 83 -11.71 11.94 -7.91
N ALA A 84 -12.18 12.98 -8.60
CA ALA A 84 -13.58 13.23 -8.87
C ALA A 84 -13.81 13.31 -10.38
N THR A 85 -14.95 12.79 -10.86
CA THR A 85 -15.37 12.91 -12.25
C THR A 85 -15.97 14.31 -12.50
N PRO A 86 -15.82 14.89 -13.71
CA PRO A 86 -15.26 14.30 -14.92
C PRO A 86 -13.72 14.20 -14.94
N ALA A 87 -12.99 15.14 -14.33
CA ALA A 87 -11.54 15.06 -14.12
C ALA A 87 -11.06 16.14 -13.14
N ALA A 88 -11.24 15.92 -11.84
CA ALA A 88 -10.79 16.88 -10.83
C ALA A 88 -10.08 16.17 -9.68
N CYS A 89 -8.94 16.71 -9.25
CA CYS A 89 -8.38 16.41 -7.93
C CYS A 89 -9.05 17.34 -6.92
N SER A 90 -9.68 16.77 -5.88
CA SER A 90 -10.37 17.53 -4.83
C SER A 90 -9.42 18.23 -3.85
N ILE A 91 -8.13 17.85 -3.85
CA ILE A 91 -7.09 18.45 -3.02
C ILE A 91 -5.99 19.13 -3.85
N HIS A 92 -6.32 19.59 -5.07
CA HIS A 92 -5.33 20.02 -6.07
C HIS A 92 -4.29 21.02 -5.52
N ASP A 93 -4.71 22.00 -4.73
CA ASP A 93 -3.82 23.05 -4.21
C ASP A 93 -2.99 22.59 -3.00
N ARG A 94 -3.38 21.46 -2.41
CA ARG A 94 -2.69 20.79 -1.30
C ARG A 94 -2.29 19.36 -1.68
N ARG A 95 -1.96 19.17 -2.96
CA ARG A 95 -1.61 17.85 -3.52
C ARG A 95 -0.25 17.36 -2.96
N PRO A 96 -0.05 16.05 -2.74
CA PRO A 96 1.22 15.49 -2.22
C PRO A 96 2.43 15.73 -3.14
N ALA A 97 3.63 15.48 -2.63
CA ALA A 97 4.89 15.80 -3.28
C ALA A 97 5.06 15.15 -4.65
N GLU A 98 4.77 13.86 -4.79
CA GLU A 98 4.80 13.19 -6.10
C GLU A 98 3.81 13.82 -7.09
N CYS A 99 2.63 14.27 -6.64
CA CYS A 99 1.68 14.98 -7.50
C CYS A 99 2.13 16.39 -7.89
N ARG A 100 2.99 17.04 -7.09
CA ARG A 100 3.59 18.34 -7.43
C ARG A 100 4.74 18.17 -8.42
N ALA A 101 5.52 17.10 -8.28
CA ALA A 101 6.66 16.79 -9.15
C ALA A 101 6.27 16.12 -10.47
N LEU A 102 5.10 15.46 -10.52
CA LEU A 102 4.65 14.76 -11.72
C LEU A 102 4.18 15.74 -12.81
N TYR A 103 4.91 15.74 -13.92
CA TYR A 103 4.44 16.24 -15.20
C TYR A 103 4.27 15.05 -16.15
N CYS A 104 3.03 14.79 -16.60
CA CYS A 104 2.70 13.54 -17.30
C CYS A 104 3.45 13.36 -18.63
N GLU A 105 3.88 14.45 -19.27
CA GLU A 105 4.62 14.42 -20.54
C GLU A 105 6.14 14.35 -20.34
N ALA A 106 6.63 14.61 -19.12
CA ALA A 106 8.04 14.50 -18.73
C ALA A 106 8.15 14.10 -17.24
N PRO A 107 8.12 12.78 -16.92
CA PRO A 107 8.01 12.28 -15.54
C PRO A 107 9.35 12.24 -14.79
N GLU A 108 10.42 12.86 -15.30
CA GLU A 108 11.77 12.80 -14.74
C GLU A 108 11.82 13.38 -13.32
N GLY A 109 11.03 14.41 -13.05
CA GLY A 109 10.90 15.01 -11.71
C GLY A 109 10.38 13.99 -10.67
N LEU A 110 9.38 13.18 -11.05
CA LEU A 110 8.87 12.10 -10.20
C LEU A 110 9.92 11.00 -10.05
N ALA A 111 10.57 10.59 -11.15
CA ALA A 111 11.60 9.54 -11.12
C ALA A 111 12.77 9.91 -10.20
N ALA A 112 13.21 11.17 -10.21
CA ALA A 112 14.29 11.66 -9.36
C ALA A 112 13.97 11.52 -7.86
N MET A 113 12.74 11.85 -7.45
CA MET A 113 12.33 11.75 -6.05
C MET A 113 11.81 10.37 -5.63
N TYR A 114 11.52 9.48 -6.60
CA TYR A 114 10.74 8.26 -6.39
C TYR A 114 11.16 7.44 -5.17
N ARG A 115 12.47 7.28 -4.91
CA ARG A 115 13.00 6.47 -3.79
C ARG A 115 13.48 7.30 -2.58
N GLN A 116 13.32 8.62 -2.61
CA GLN A 116 13.90 9.52 -1.60
C GLN A 116 12.89 9.80 -0.49
N GLU A 117 13.30 9.75 0.77
CA GLU A 117 12.51 10.22 1.93
C GLU A 117 11.04 9.77 1.96
N ARG A 118 10.76 8.52 1.55
CA ARG A 118 9.41 7.95 1.63
C ARG A 118 8.98 7.80 3.09
N LEU A 119 7.72 8.13 3.36
CA LEU A 119 7.14 7.91 4.67
C LEU A 119 6.71 6.45 4.84
N THR A 120 6.95 5.96 6.05
CA THR A 120 6.41 4.72 6.61
C THR A 120 5.27 5.05 7.58
N ARG A 121 4.53 4.05 8.06
CA ARG A 121 3.50 4.31 9.08
C ARG A 121 4.11 4.79 10.41
N ALA A 122 5.36 4.41 10.70
CA ALA A 122 6.06 4.84 11.91
C ALA A 122 6.33 6.36 11.92
N ASP A 123 6.48 6.98 10.75
CA ASP A 123 6.65 8.43 10.64
C ASP A 123 5.34 9.21 10.87
N LEU A 124 4.20 8.55 10.70
CA LEU A 124 2.87 9.12 10.80
C LEU A 124 2.16 8.81 12.12
N LEU A 125 2.60 7.74 12.81
CA LEU A 125 2.08 7.36 14.12
C LEU A 125 2.88 8.04 15.23
N PRO A 126 2.23 8.50 16.30
CA PRO A 126 2.96 8.99 17.47
C PRO A 126 3.92 7.93 18.01
N PRO A 127 5.22 8.25 18.16
CA PRO A 127 6.21 7.30 18.69
C PRO A 127 5.79 6.76 20.06
N GLY A 128 5.95 5.46 20.26
CA GLY A 128 5.59 4.79 21.53
C GLY A 128 4.09 4.63 21.77
N SER A 129 3.22 5.05 20.84
CA SER A 129 1.77 4.80 20.95
C SER A 129 1.43 3.31 20.90
N GLY A 130 0.34 2.92 21.55
CA GLY A 130 -0.17 1.54 21.50
C GLY A 130 -0.47 1.08 20.07
N LEU A 131 -0.95 1.97 19.20
CA LEU A 131 -1.18 1.68 17.78
C LEU A 131 0.12 1.42 17.03
N ALA A 132 1.19 2.17 17.29
CA ALA A 132 2.51 1.90 16.70
C ALA A 132 3.05 0.52 17.14
N ALA A 133 2.91 0.18 18.43
CA ALA A 133 3.31 -1.13 18.95
C ALA A 133 2.49 -2.28 18.32
N LEU A 134 1.17 -2.10 18.18
CA LEU A 134 0.30 -3.07 17.51
C LEU A 134 0.69 -3.30 16.05
N CYS A 135 1.00 -2.23 15.31
CA CYS A 135 1.45 -2.33 13.93
C CYS A 135 2.78 -3.09 13.82
N ALA A 136 3.74 -2.81 14.70
CA ALA A 136 5.02 -3.50 14.74
C ALA A 136 4.87 -5.00 15.07
N ASN A 137 4.02 -5.33 16.06
CA ASN A 137 3.73 -6.71 16.43
C ASN A 137 3.03 -7.48 15.30
N HIS A 138 2.06 -6.84 14.64
CA HIS A 138 1.39 -7.40 13.46
C HIS A 138 2.39 -7.67 12.33
N GLU A 139 3.29 -6.71 12.04
CA GLU A 139 4.32 -6.87 11.02
C GLU A 139 5.25 -8.06 11.31
N ALA A 140 5.77 -8.13 12.53
CA ALA A 140 6.68 -9.21 12.92
C ALA A 140 6.01 -10.59 12.84
N ALA A 141 4.72 -10.67 13.21
CA ALA A 141 3.99 -11.93 13.21
C ALA A 141 3.46 -12.33 11.82
N THR A 142 3.27 -11.37 10.91
CA THR A 142 2.69 -11.58 9.58
C THR A 142 3.62 -11.15 8.44
N ASP A 143 4.94 -11.21 8.66
CA ASP A 143 5.95 -10.78 7.69
C ASP A 143 5.70 -11.39 6.30
N LEU A 144 5.50 -10.53 5.30
CA LEU A 144 5.07 -10.97 3.97
C LEU A 144 6.18 -11.70 3.21
N VAL A 145 7.45 -11.42 3.48
CA VAL A 145 8.57 -12.11 2.84
C VAL A 145 8.63 -13.56 3.32
N ARG A 146 8.50 -13.75 4.64
CA ARG A 146 8.39 -15.09 5.24
C ARG A 146 7.14 -15.81 4.74
N LEU A 147 6.00 -15.13 4.70
CA LEU A 147 4.75 -15.71 4.23
C LEU A 147 4.85 -16.17 2.77
N ASP A 148 5.43 -15.36 1.89
CA ASP A 148 5.62 -15.73 0.49
C ASP A 148 6.51 -16.99 0.36
N GLY A 149 7.60 -17.06 1.11
CA GLY A 149 8.43 -18.27 1.19
C GLY A 149 7.65 -19.51 1.64
N LEU A 150 6.86 -19.39 2.71
CA LEU A 150 5.99 -20.46 3.20
C LEU A 150 4.94 -20.87 2.16
N CYS A 151 4.33 -19.91 1.47
CA CYS A 151 3.36 -20.20 0.42
C CYS A 151 3.99 -20.97 -0.75
N ARG A 152 5.21 -20.63 -1.17
CA ARG A 152 5.91 -21.37 -2.23
C ARG A 152 6.20 -22.81 -1.84
N LEU A 153 6.68 -23.04 -0.61
CA LEU A 153 6.89 -24.40 -0.09
C LEU A 153 5.57 -25.18 0.03
N ALA A 154 4.51 -24.53 0.52
CA ALA A 154 3.19 -25.14 0.65
C ALA A 154 2.58 -25.55 -0.69
N LEU A 155 2.80 -24.75 -1.75
CA LEU A 155 2.40 -25.06 -3.12
C LEU A 155 3.25 -26.18 -3.74
N ALA A 156 4.49 -26.36 -3.28
CA ALA A 156 5.35 -27.49 -3.64
C ALA A 156 5.04 -28.78 -2.86
N GLY A 157 4.07 -28.75 -1.92
CA GLY A 157 3.60 -29.93 -1.19
C GLY A 157 4.04 -30.01 0.28
N ASP A 158 4.71 -29.00 0.82
CA ASP A 158 5.08 -28.96 2.24
C ASP A 158 3.87 -28.64 3.13
N GLU A 159 3.39 -29.64 3.88
CA GLU A 159 2.25 -29.49 4.79
C GLU A 159 2.57 -28.61 6.01
N GLY A 160 3.80 -28.65 6.52
CA GLY A 160 4.22 -27.82 7.65
C GLY A 160 4.26 -26.34 7.27
N ALA A 161 4.78 -26.03 6.08
CA ALA A 161 4.75 -24.68 5.53
C ALA A 161 3.33 -24.18 5.27
N ARG A 162 2.43 -25.08 4.84
CA ARG A 162 1.00 -24.77 4.63
C ARG A 162 0.33 -24.39 5.94
N ASP A 163 0.52 -25.18 6.99
CA ASP A 163 -0.06 -24.92 8.32
C ASP A 163 0.44 -23.59 8.89
N GLU A 164 1.73 -23.31 8.75
CA GLU A 164 2.33 -22.06 9.24
C GLU A 164 1.83 -20.83 8.45
N ALA A 165 1.75 -20.93 7.12
CA ALA A 165 1.15 -19.89 6.29
C ALA A 165 -0.31 -19.62 6.69
N TYR A 166 -1.09 -20.68 6.93
CA TYR A 166 -2.48 -20.56 7.37
C TYR A 166 -2.60 -19.89 8.74
N LYS A 167 -1.74 -20.24 9.70
CA LYS A 167 -1.70 -19.56 11.02
C LYS A 167 -1.41 -18.07 10.88
N MET A 168 -0.44 -17.68 10.05
CA MET A 168 -0.11 -16.27 9.81
C MET A 168 -1.29 -15.51 9.21
N VAL A 169 -1.98 -16.10 8.23
CA VAL A 169 -3.17 -15.50 7.60
C VAL A 169 -4.33 -15.39 8.60
N LYS A 170 -4.55 -16.41 9.42
CA LYS A 170 -5.57 -16.39 10.47
C LYS A 170 -5.26 -15.33 11.53
N LEU A 171 -3.99 -15.14 11.86
CA LEU A 171 -3.55 -14.09 12.78
C LEU A 171 -3.80 -12.71 12.19
N ASP A 172 -3.46 -12.45 10.92
CA ASP A 172 -3.80 -11.18 10.25
C ASP A 172 -5.30 -10.90 10.30
N ALA A 173 -6.14 -11.91 10.00
CA ALA A 173 -7.60 -11.77 10.08
C ALA A 173 -8.07 -11.42 11.51
N ALA A 174 -7.47 -12.04 12.54
CA ALA A 174 -7.78 -11.71 13.93
C ALA A 174 -7.39 -10.27 14.29
N TYR A 175 -6.25 -9.76 13.82
CA TYR A 175 -5.88 -8.35 13.99
C TYR A 175 -6.88 -7.41 13.33
N ARG A 176 -7.32 -7.73 12.10
CA ARG A 176 -8.32 -6.91 11.37
C ARG A 176 -9.67 -6.87 12.06
N GLN A 177 -10.06 -7.94 12.74
CA GLN A 177 -11.28 -7.98 13.54
C GLN A 177 -11.12 -7.22 14.87
N LEU A 178 -10.05 -7.50 15.62
CA LEU A 178 -9.91 -7.01 16.99
C LEU A 178 -9.44 -5.55 17.08
N LEU A 179 -8.70 -5.05 16.09
CA LEU A 179 -8.16 -3.68 16.16
C LEU A 179 -9.29 -2.64 16.26
N PRO A 180 -10.33 -2.63 15.41
CA PRO A 180 -11.47 -1.73 15.56
C PRO A 180 -12.19 -1.89 16.91
N GLU A 181 -12.48 -3.15 17.29
CA GLU A 181 -13.22 -3.48 18.51
C GLU A 181 -12.52 -2.99 19.78
N ARG A 182 -11.18 -3.02 19.80
CA ARG A 182 -10.38 -2.72 21.01
C ARG A 182 -9.84 -1.30 21.07
N THR A 183 -9.76 -0.59 19.95
CA THR A 183 -9.12 0.74 19.89
C THR A 183 -10.03 1.84 19.36
N GLY A 184 -11.20 1.50 18.81
CA GLY A 184 -12.10 2.47 18.16
C GLY A 184 -11.61 2.94 16.79
N VAL A 185 -10.54 2.35 16.25
CA VAL A 185 -10.08 2.63 14.88
C VAL A 185 -11.18 2.29 13.88
N ALA A 186 -11.49 3.23 12.99
CA ALA A 186 -12.46 3.02 11.93
C ALA A 186 -12.02 1.88 10.99
N PRO A 187 -12.92 0.96 10.57
CA PRO A 187 -12.57 -0.12 9.64
C PRO A 187 -11.92 0.36 8.34
N ALA A 188 -12.32 1.55 7.86
CA ALA A 188 -11.74 2.17 6.66
C ALA A 188 -10.24 2.48 6.79
N ALA A 189 -9.73 2.69 8.01
CA ALA A 189 -8.33 3.00 8.28
C ALA A 189 -7.44 1.75 8.44
N LEU A 190 -8.01 0.53 8.45
CA LEU A 190 -7.23 -0.70 8.63
C LEU A 190 -6.15 -0.88 7.56
N ALA A 191 -6.40 -0.41 6.34
CA ALA A 191 -5.42 -0.46 5.25
C ALA A 191 -4.16 0.37 5.55
N PHE A 192 -4.26 1.43 6.36
CA PHE A 192 -3.10 2.18 6.84
C PHE A 192 -2.38 1.43 7.96
N TYR A 193 -3.09 0.95 8.98
CA TYR A 193 -2.44 0.30 10.13
C TYR A 193 -1.82 -1.07 9.81
N LEU A 194 -2.55 -1.91 9.07
CA LEU A 194 -2.22 -3.32 8.84
C LEU A 194 -1.82 -3.62 7.38
N GLY A 195 -1.83 -2.62 6.51
CA GLY A 195 -1.65 -2.81 5.07
C GLY A 195 -2.77 -3.62 4.41
N ARG A 196 -2.51 -4.08 3.19
CA ARG A 196 -3.42 -4.97 2.45
C ARG A 196 -3.51 -6.35 3.13
N PRO A 197 -4.67 -7.03 3.08
CA PRO A 197 -4.79 -8.42 3.49
C PRO A 197 -3.75 -9.30 2.74
N PRO A 198 -3.17 -10.32 3.38
CA PRO A 198 -2.15 -11.16 2.76
C PRO A 198 -2.53 -11.75 1.40
N GLN A 199 -3.81 -12.04 1.19
CA GLN A 199 -4.35 -12.61 -0.05
C GLN A 199 -4.43 -11.59 -1.19
N GLU A 200 -4.50 -10.31 -0.85
CA GLU A 200 -4.42 -9.20 -1.81
C GLU A 200 -2.96 -8.76 -2.04
N ALA A 201 -2.14 -8.90 -1.00
CA ALA A 201 -0.74 -8.51 -0.99
C ALA A 201 0.17 -9.49 -1.75
N LEU A 202 -0.13 -10.80 -1.71
CA LEU A 202 0.73 -11.85 -2.24
C LEU A 202 -0.04 -12.80 -3.18
N PRO A 203 0.35 -12.90 -4.46
CA PRO A 203 -0.22 -13.87 -5.40
C PRO A 203 -0.08 -15.32 -4.94
N ALA A 204 1.04 -15.70 -4.33
CA ALA A 204 1.26 -17.05 -3.82
C ALA A 204 0.29 -17.38 -2.66
N CYS A 205 0.07 -16.42 -1.75
CA CYS A 205 -0.92 -16.56 -0.68
C CYS A 205 -2.34 -16.67 -1.26
N ARG A 206 -2.66 -15.87 -2.28
CA ARG A 206 -3.94 -15.96 -2.99
C ARG A 206 -4.13 -17.34 -3.64
N ALA A 207 -3.11 -17.86 -4.32
CA ALA A 207 -3.16 -19.15 -4.97
C ALA A 207 -3.32 -20.29 -3.95
N LEU A 208 -2.61 -20.21 -2.81
CA LEU A 208 -2.71 -21.18 -1.72
C LEU A 208 -4.13 -21.23 -1.12
N LEU A 209 -4.80 -20.07 -1.00
CA LEU A 209 -6.08 -19.93 -0.32
C LEU A 209 -7.29 -19.90 -1.26
N ALA A 210 -7.08 -19.82 -2.58
CA ALA A 210 -8.17 -19.85 -3.54
C ALA A 210 -8.95 -21.16 -3.34
N PRO A 211 -10.29 -21.10 -3.20
CA PRO A 211 -11.12 -22.29 -3.09
C PRO A 211 -11.09 -23.04 -4.43
N GLY A 212 -10.10 -23.92 -4.56
CA GLY A 212 -9.77 -24.65 -5.79
C GLY A 212 -8.73 -25.76 -5.61
N GLY A 213 -8.21 -25.99 -4.40
CA GLY A 213 -7.41 -27.18 -4.05
C GLY A 213 -8.28 -28.35 -3.55
N LEU A 214 -9.26 -28.74 -4.35
CA LEU A 214 -10.29 -29.76 -4.07
C LEU A 214 -9.78 -31.21 -4.20
N TYR A 215 -8.70 -31.57 -3.50
CA TYR A 215 -8.56 -32.97 -3.08
C TYR A 215 -8.00 -33.02 -1.67
N LYS A 216 -8.96 -33.09 -0.74
CA LYS A 216 -8.84 -33.65 0.61
C LYS A 216 -7.83 -32.95 1.51
N LEU A 217 -8.26 -31.99 2.33
CA LEU A 217 -7.70 -31.81 3.69
C LEU A 217 -8.63 -31.02 4.64
N TRP A 218 -9.96 -31.15 4.47
CA TRP A 218 -10.93 -30.66 5.46
C TRP A 218 -11.88 -31.77 5.89
N ARG A 219 -11.31 -32.78 6.56
CA ARG A 219 -11.96 -33.55 7.62
C ARG A 219 -10.88 -34.11 8.55
N ARG A 220 -10.76 -33.56 9.75
CA ARG A 220 -10.34 -34.31 10.94
C ARG A 220 -11.16 -33.83 12.14
N ALA A 221 -11.90 -34.80 12.69
CA ALA A 221 -12.51 -34.95 14.01
C ALA A 221 -13.11 -33.71 14.69
#